data_AF-A0A8J8PS17-F1
#
_entry.id   AF-A0A8J8PS17-F1
#
_cell.length_a   1.000
_cell.length_b   1.000
_cell.length_c   1.000
_cell.angle_alpha   90.00
_cell.angle_beta   90.00
_cell.angle_gamma   90.00
#
_symmetry.space_group_name_H-M   'P 1'
#
loop_
_entity.id
_entity.type
_entity.pdbx_description
1 polymer ?
#
loop_
_entity_poly.entity_id
_entity_poly.type
_entity_poly.pdbx_seq_one_letter_code
_entity_poly.pdbx_strand_id
1 'polypeptide(L)'
;ISLINPFFILFLPFGIAEKNPRKVVNILSTFPILALINKLIFDINNYFLWIFVALTIISGVLLGINKIYSLVGSLTLFLALYLIKLNILASVIVFLASTVINLVPSIVEFVNSKYHIRNEIINKKSSILNEINEIDKTLNMIKTIFNDNTEFIAIIQKYSKMLDNIKSSINSSNSINELSNFEKEFNARKLELERRINDYLFELISEYNDIIEKIKKYGIILERIETPNELIRLNESDIQKIQLISSKISATINHIYRTLNNISNSLKSMLGIDLSKEIKLIDIHIALDYLNIALSEDNIKSCKNCIDMLLKSLQYMNSIEYQSPSSQEILKVIIKISDEKPATFILKAKDVLEQGLEINIDRLNKIIEEYNKIVNEVPLLSKYKSTELLNQIQNELRDNSKPICKRLEIIASSVEILADVMNIIKDKSKIIDVINLVNENYDIIFQKVLEEGCIKIMDLGISINYAKYIELALEEKDSKLRIINDSICYMK
;
A
#
# COMPACT_ATOMS: atom_id res chain seq x y z
N ILE A 1 65.54 74.92 -37.25
CA ILE A 1 64.22 75.16 -36.62
C ILE A 1 63.84 73.93 -35.81
N SER A 2 63.68 74.13 -34.51
CA SER A 2 63.08 73.20 -33.55
C SER A 2 61.73 72.72 -34.09
N LEU A 3 61.63 71.46 -34.53
CA LEU A 3 60.38 70.96 -35.13
C LEU A 3 59.78 69.76 -34.39
N ILE A 4 60.33 69.40 -33.23
CA ILE A 4 59.67 68.43 -32.35
C ILE A 4 59.68 69.04 -30.94
N ASN A 5 58.54 69.61 -30.55
CA ASN A 5 58.32 70.07 -29.19
C ASN A 5 58.54 68.86 -28.25
N PRO A 6 59.39 68.95 -27.21
CA PRO A 6 59.57 67.89 -26.22
C PRO A 6 58.25 67.39 -25.62
N PHE A 7 57.21 68.25 -25.59
CA PHE A 7 55.85 67.86 -25.23
C PHE A 7 55.23 66.82 -26.16
N PHE A 8 55.45 66.85 -27.48
CA PHE A 8 54.91 65.82 -28.38
C PHE A 8 55.52 64.44 -28.11
N ILE A 9 56.78 64.38 -27.66
CA ILE A 9 57.46 63.14 -27.32
C ILE A 9 56.83 62.47 -26.09
N LEU A 10 56.33 63.27 -25.14
CA LEU A 10 55.59 62.80 -23.96
C LEU A 10 54.25 62.17 -24.31
N PHE A 11 53.63 62.56 -25.44
CA PHE A 11 52.34 62.03 -25.89
C PHE A 11 52.48 60.78 -26.79
N LEU A 12 53.68 60.43 -27.26
CA LEU A 12 53.93 59.25 -28.10
C LEU A 12 53.41 57.93 -27.49
N PRO A 13 53.56 57.67 -26.17
CA PRO A 13 53.02 56.47 -25.55
C PRO A 13 51.48 56.39 -25.53
N PHE A 14 50.79 57.54 -25.54
CA PHE A 14 49.34 57.57 -25.34
C PHE A 14 48.58 57.02 -26.55
N GLY A 15 49.06 57.31 -27.77
CA GLY A 15 48.47 56.74 -28.99
C GLY A 15 48.73 55.23 -29.16
N ILE A 16 49.81 54.73 -28.57
CA ILE A 16 50.20 53.30 -28.64
C ILE A 16 49.52 52.49 -27.53
N ALA A 17 49.18 53.15 -26.43
CA ALA A 17 48.53 52.53 -25.28
C ALA A 17 47.00 52.49 -25.37
N GLU A 18 46.38 53.06 -26.42
CA GLU A 18 44.98 52.81 -26.71
C GLU A 18 44.83 51.35 -27.14
N LYS A 19 44.45 50.50 -26.19
CA LYS A 19 44.34 49.03 -26.32
C LYS A 19 43.24 48.65 -27.32
N ASN A 20 43.49 48.87 -28.61
CA ASN A 20 42.57 48.57 -29.69
C ASN A 20 42.68 47.09 -30.09
N PRO A 21 41.56 46.37 -30.30
CA PRO A 21 41.59 44.95 -30.69
C PRO A 21 42.21 44.74 -32.09
N ARG A 22 42.26 45.79 -32.91
CA ARG A 22 42.92 45.77 -34.23
C ARG A 22 44.41 46.07 -34.09
N LYS A 23 45.23 45.02 -34.08
CA LYS A 23 46.71 45.10 -34.00
C LYS A 23 47.33 46.09 -34.99
N VAL A 24 46.72 46.26 -36.17
CA VAL A 24 47.17 47.21 -37.21
C VAL A 24 47.13 48.66 -36.73
N VAL A 25 46.12 49.04 -35.94
CA VAL A 25 45.98 50.41 -35.40
C VAL A 25 47.09 50.71 -34.39
N ASN A 26 47.45 49.73 -33.56
CA ASN A 26 48.51 49.86 -32.55
C ASN A 26 49.92 49.90 -33.18
N ILE A 27 50.11 49.25 -34.33
CA ILE A 27 51.33 49.38 -35.13
C ILE A 27 51.35 50.77 -35.80
N LEU A 28 50.23 51.20 -36.39
CA LEU A 28 50.10 52.51 -37.05
C LEU A 28 50.33 53.68 -36.09
N SER A 29 49.94 53.57 -34.82
CA SER A 29 50.17 54.60 -33.82
C SER A 29 51.64 54.76 -33.40
N THR A 30 52.53 53.84 -33.78
CA THR A 30 53.98 54.01 -33.63
C THR A 30 54.64 54.78 -34.76
N PHE A 31 53.97 54.98 -35.90
CA PHE A 31 54.57 55.67 -37.06
C PHE A 31 55.03 57.11 -36.79
N PRO A 32 54.38 57.91 -35.92
CA PRO A 32 54.92 59.22 -35.53
C PRO A 32 56.33 59.14 -34.91
N ILE A 33 56.71 58.02 -34.29
CA ILE A 33 58.07 57.79 -33.78
C ILE A 33 59.06 57.64 -34.93
N LEU A 34 58.65 57.07 -36.06
CA LEU A 34 59.48 56.99 -37.27
C LEU A 34 59.76 58.38 -37.85
N ALA A 35 58.98 59.43 -37.54
CA ALA A 35 59.32 60.79 -37.97
C ALA A 35 60.60 61.34 -37.29
N LEU A 36 61.05 60.72 -36.19
CA LEU A 36 62.33 61.05 -35.52
C LEU A 36 63.56 60.59 -36.30
N ILE A 37 63.38 59.85 -37.39
CA ILE A 37 64.43 59.42 -38.33
C ILE A 37 65.27 60.61 -38.80
N ASN A 38 64.70 61.80 -38.99
CA ASN A 38 65.45 62.99 -39.44
C ASN A 38 66.61 63.45 -38.51
N LYS A 39 66.72 62.93 -37.27
CA LYS A 39 67.88 63.19 -36.38
C LYS A 39 69.08 62.28 -36.65
N LEU A 40 68.89 61.17 -37.34
CA LEU A 40 69.97 60.30 -37.78
C LEU A 40 70.50 60.89 -39.09
N ILE A 41 71.79 61.24 -39.13
CA ILE A 41 72.46 61.64 -40.37
C ILE A 41 72.48 60.40 -41.27
N PHE A 42 71.73 60.43 -42.39
CA PHE A 42 71.43 59.21 -43.14
C PHE A 42 72.34 58.91 -44.32
N ASP A 43 72.99 57.75 -44.25
CA ASP A 43 73.18 56.81 -45.36
C ASP A 43 72.19 55.64 -45.16
N ILE A 44 71.43 55.29 -46.20
CA ILE A 44 70.41 54.23 -46.21
C ILE A 44 71.02 52.84 -45.90
N ASN A 45 72.33 52.69 -46.06
CA ASN A 45 73.07 51.46 -45.73
C ASN A 45 73.39 51.29 -44.23
N ASN A 46 72.98 52.22 -43.36
CA ASN A 46 73.27 52.11 -41.93
C ASN A 46 72.34 51.12 -41.23
N TYR A 47 72.90 49.99 -40.77
CA TYR A 47 72.19 48.94 -40.05
C TYR A 47 71.45 49.44 -38.79
N PHE A 48 71.90 50.53 -38.17
CA PHE A 48 71.24 51.12 -37.00
C PHE A 48 69.82 51.64 -37.30
N LEU A 49 69.53 52.09 -38.52
CA LEU A 49 68.15 52.50 -38.88
C LEU A 49 67.20 51.30 -38.92
N TRP A 50 67.65 50.19 -39.50
CA TRP A 50 66.79 49.01 -39.61
C TRP A 50 66.49 48.42 -38.23
N ILE A 51 67.46 48.45 -37.30
CA ILE A 51 67.25 48.06 -35.91
C ILE A 51 66.26 49.00 -35.21
N PHE A 52 66.37 50.32 -35.40
CA PHE A 52 65.44 51.29 -34.84
C PHE A 52 63.99 51.07 -35.33
N VAL A 53 63.81 50.90 -36.64
CA VAL A 53 62.50 50.63 -37.25
C VAL A 53 61.91 49.34 -36.68
N ALA A 54 62.71 48.27 -36.62
CA ALA A 54 62.29 46.99 -36.06
C ALA A 54 61.86 47.11 -34.59
N LEU A 55 62.65 47.79 -33.74
CA LEU A 55 62.33 47.98 -32.32
C LEU A 55 61.08 48.83 -32.11
N THR A 56 60.86 49.84 -32.96
CA THR A 56 59.65 50.69 -32.91
C THR A 56 58.40 49.89 -33.27
N ILE A 57 58.47 49.04 -34.31
CA ILE A 57 57.36 48.16 -34.69
C ILE A 57 57.09 47.11 -33.60
N ILE A 58 58.14 46.47 -33.08
CA ILE A 58 58.02 45.50 -31.97
C ILE A 58 57.38 46.17 -30.76
N SER A 59 57.78 47.40 -30.43
CA SER A 59 57.18 48.17 -29.35
C SER A 59 55.68 48.39 -29.57
N GLY A 60 55.23 48.73 -30.79
CA GLY A 60 53.81 48.91 -31.11
C GLY A 60 53.00 47.62 -30.96
N VAL A 61 53.56 46.50 -31.41
CA VAL A 61 52.95 45.18 -31.25
C VAL A 61 52.82 44.81 -29.78
N LEU A 62 53.90 44.96 -29.00
CA LEU A 62 53.94 44.56 -27.60
C LEU A 62 53.06 45.45 -26.71
N LEU A 63 53.15 46.77 -26.85
CA LEU A 63 52.34 47.72 -26.08
C LEU A 63 50.84 47.53 -26.37
N GLY A 64 50.48 47.09 -27.58
CA GLY A 64 49.10 46.76 -27.94
C GLY A 64 48.55 45.45 -27.36
N ILE A 65 49.30 44.69 -26.55
CA ILE A 65 48.85 43.43 -25.95
C ILE A 65 48.12 43.70 -24.63
N ASN A 66 46.96 43.07 -24.43
CA ASN A 66 46.19 43.11 -23.18
C ASN A 66 46.72 42.14 -22.11
N LYS A 67 48.04 42.14 -21.85
CA LYS A 67 48.68 41.27 -20.84
C LYS A 67 49.85 41.99 -20.20
N ILE A 68 50.36 41.46 -19.09
CA ILE A 68 51.59 41.94 -18.41
C ILE A 68 52.78 42.06 -19.39
N TYR A 69 52.78 41.25 -20.46
CA TYR A 69 53.77 41.32 -21.54
C TYR A 69 53.82 42.67 -22.28
N SER A 70 52.80 43.53 -22.16
CA SER A 70 52.85 44.88 -22.75
C SER A 70 53.92 45.77 -22.14
N LEU A 71 54.34 45.51 -20.90
CA LEU A 71 55.43 46.22 -20.23
C LEU A 71 56.78 46.02 -20.94
N VAL A 72 56.97 44.88 -21.62
CA VAL A 72 58.17 44.62 -22.43
C VAL A 72 58.23 45.59 -23.62
N GLY A 73 57.07 46.01 -24.12
CA GLY A 73 56.95 47.02 -25.16
C GLY A 73 57.56 48.37 -24.78
N SER A 74 57.42 48.79 -23.51
CA SER A 74 58.05 50.02 -22.99
C SER A 74 59.57 49.95 -23.04
N LEU A 75 60.15 48.78 -22.72
CA LEU A 75 61.59 48.57 -22.80
C LEU A 75 62.09 48.62 -24.24
N THR A 76 61.36 48.01 -25.18
CA THR A 76 61.71 48.09 -26.61
C THR A 76 61.62 49.51 -27.16
N LEU A 77 60.65 50.31 -26.69
CA LEU A 77 60.52 51.73 -27.03
C LEU A 77 61.72 52.54 -26.51
N PHE A 78 62.11 52.30 -25.25
CA PHE A 78 63.26 52.94 -24.63
C PHE A 78 64.55 52.67 -25.41
N LEU A 79 64.77 51.41 -25.79
CA LEU A 79 65.94 51.01 -26.59
C LEU A 79 65.91 51.68 -27.98
N ALA A 80 64.75 51.76 -28.63
CA ALA A 80 64.62 52.47 -29.91
C ALA A 80 64.98 53.96 -29.77
N LEU A 81 64.47 54.66 -28.76
CA LEU A 81 64.74 56.08 -28.55
C LEU A 81 66.20 56.35 -28.12
N TYR A 82 66.80 55.43 -27.37
CA TYR A 82 68.21 55.47 -27.01
C TYR A 82 69.13 55.37 -28.24
N LEU A 83 68.80 54.52 -29.21
CA LEU A 83 69.59 54.35 -30.45
C LEU A 83 69.65 55.63 -31.30
N ILE A 84 68.62 56.48 -31.26
CA ILE A 84 68.59 57.77 -31.97
C ILE A 84 69.34 58.88 -31.19
N LYS A 85 69.98 58.54 -30.06
CA LYS A 85 70.66 59.50 -29.16
C LYS A 85 69.72 60.63 -28.72
N LEU A 86 68.44 60.32 -28.55
CA LEU A 86 67.51 61.23 -27.89
C LEU A 86 68.01 61.44 -26.45
N ASN A 87 67.86 62.66 -25.91
CA ASN A 87 68.28 62.99 -24.55
C ASN A 87 67.83 61.89 -23.58
N ILE A 88 68.78 61.31 -22.82
CA ILE A 88 68.55 60.21 -21.89
C ILE A 88 67.39 60.51 -20.94
N LEU A 89 67.30 61.76 -20.46
CA LEU A 89 66.22 62.18 -19.58
C LEU A 89 64.84 62.10 -20.25
N ALA A 90 64.74 62.45 -21.53
CA ALA A 90 63.51 62.32 -22.31
C ALA A 90 63.15 60.85 -22.56
N SER A 91 64.14 60.01 -22.91
CA SER A 91 63.95 58.57 -23.12
C SER A 91 63.47 57.87 -21.84
N VAL A 92 64.04 58.22 -20.68
CA VAL A 92 63.61 57.70 -19.36
C VAL A 92 62.18 58.14 -19.03
N ILE A 93 61.82 59.39 -19.29
CA ILE A 93 60.46 59.88 -19.04
C ILE A 93 59.43 59.16 -19.92
N VAL A 94 59.74 58.92 -21.20
CA VAL A 94 58.88 58.14 -22.12
C VAL A 94 58.74 56.69 -21.68
N PHE A 95 59.83 56.07 -21.20
CA PHE A 95 59.80 54.74 -20.62
C PHE A 95 58.87 54.67 -19.40
N LEU A 96 59.00 55.61 -18.45
CA LEU A 96 58.14 55.67 -17.27
C LEU A 96 56.67 55.91 -17.63
N ALA A 97 56.40 56.86 -18.53
CA ALA A 97 55.04 57.16 -18.99
C ALA A 97 54.40 55.95 -19.67
N SER A 98 55.10 55.31 -20.62
CA SER A 98 54.59 54.11 -21.31
C SER A 98 54.35 52.94 -20.35
N THR A 99 55.22 52.76 -19.35
CA THR A 99 55.09 51.71 -18.34
C THR A 99 53.86 51.95 -17.47
N VAL A 100 53.66 53.17 -16.95
CA VAL A 100 52.52 53.51 -16.10
C VAL A 100 51.19 53.35 -16.85
N ILE A 101 51.10 53.84 -18.10
CA ILE A 101 49.88 53.76 -18.89
C ILE A 101 49.50 52.30 -19.20
N ASN A 102 50.48 51.41 -19.38
CA ASN A 102 50.23 49.99 -19.66
C ASN A 102 50.05 49.12 -18.41
N LEU A 103 50.60 49.55 -17.27
CA LEU A 103 50.50 48.83 -16.00
C LEU A 103 49.07 48.85 -15.46
N VAL A 104 48.42 50.02 -15.43
CA VAL A 104 47.10 50.19 -14.80
C VAL A 104 46.03 49.31 -15.46
N PRO A 105 45.81 49.35 -16.79
CA PRO A 105 44.76 48.53 -17.41
C PRO A 105 45.09 47.04 -17.36
N SER A 106 46.36 46.66 -17.42
CA SER A 106 46.78 45.25 -17.33
C SER A 106 46.59 44.67 -15.93
N ILE A 107 46.80 45.46 -14.86
CA ILE A 107 46.46 45.06 -13.48
C ILE A 107 44.93 44.95 -13.33
N VAL A 108 44.16 45.92 -13.83
CA VAL A 108 42.69 45.89 -13.75
C VAL A 108 42.13 44.64 -14.46
N GLU A 109 42.61 44.31 -15.64
CA GLU A 109 42.19 43.13 -16.40
C GLU A 109 42.59 41.82 -15.71
N PHE A 110 43.79 41.76 -15.12
CA PHE A 110 44.24 40.61 -14.33
C PHE A 110 43.38 40.41 -13.06
N VAL A 111 43.04 41.49 -12.36
CA VAL A 111 42.17 41.44 -11.18
C VAL A 111 40.75 41.03 -11.58
N ASN A 112 40.21 41.60 -12.65
CA ASN A 112 38.87 41.27 -13.16
C ASN A 112 38.77 39.80 -13.59
N SER A 113 39.75 39.28 -14.34
CA SER A 113 39.76 37.87 -14.75
C SER A 113 39.85 36.91 -13.55
N LYS A 114 40.67 37.22 -12.54
CA LYS A 114 40.74 36.43 -11.30
C LYS A 114 39.42 36.49 -10.50
N TYR A 115 38.75 37.63 -10.49
CA TYR A 115 37.44 37.80 -9.85
C TYR A 115 36.35 37.00 -10.56
N HIS A 116 36.32 37.04 -11.90
CA HIS A 116 35.38 36.25 -12.70
C HIS A 116 35.55 34.74 -12.47
N ILE A 117 36.78 34.22 -12.51
CA ILE A 117 37.06 32.80 -12.26
C ILE A 117 36.63 32.40 -10.83
N ARG A 118 36.91 33.25 -9.83
CA ARG A 118 36.51 32.99 -8.44
C ARG A 118 34.98 32.94 -8.29
N ASN A 119 34.26 33.88 -8.91
CA ASN A 119 32.80 33.89 -8.87
C ASN A 119 32.20 32.68 -9.58
N GLU A 120 32.78 32.27 -10.72
CA GLU A 120 32.35 31.07 -11.44
C GLU A 120 32.52 29.81 -10.59
N ILE A 121 33.65 29.67 -9.89
CA ILE A 121 33.90 28.57 -8.93
C ILE A 121 32.87 28.59 -7.79
N ILE A 122 32.62 29.76 -7.17
CA ILE A 122 31.67 29.89 -6.07
C ILE A 122 30.25 29.52 -6.52
N ASN A 123 29.82 30.03 -7.67
CA ASN A 123 28.49 29.76 -8.22
C ASN A 123 28.32 28.28 -8.60
N LYS A 124 29.33 27.68 -9.21
CA LYS A 124 29.28 26.25 -9.57
C LYS A 124 29.26 25.37 -8.32
N LYS A 125 30.06 25.71 -7.32
CA LYS A 125 30.08 25.04 -6.01
C LYS A 125 28.73 25.12 -5.31
N SER A 126 28.12 26.30 -5.23
CA SER A 126 26.81 26.47 -4.59
C SER A 126 25.71 25.71 -5.32
N SER A 127 25.72 25.71 -6.66
CA SER A 127 24.75 24.95 -7.47
C SER A 127 24.80 23.45 -7.15
N ILE A 128 25.98 22.82 -7.24
CA ILE A 128 26.11 21.38 -7.01
C ILE A 128 25.77 21.03 -5.55
N LEU A 129 26.21 21.84 -4.58
CA LEU A 129 25.90 21.61 -3.17
C LEU A 129 24.40 21.71 -2.86
N ASN A 130 23.69 22.64 -3.50
CA ASN A 130 22.24 22.77 -3.35
C ASN A 130 21.53 21.53 -3.89
N GLU A 131 21.91 21.05 -5.07
CA GLU A 131 21.35 19.82 -5.65
C GLU A 131 21.62 18.60 -4.75
N ILE A 132 22.85 18.43 -4.24
CA ILE A 132 23.17 17.34 -3.30
C ILE A 132 22.27 17.41 -2.06
N ASN A 133 22.10 18.59 -1.47
CA ASN A 133 21.26 18.78 -0.28
C ASN A 133 19.78 18.48 -0.54
N GLU A 134 19.27 18.81 -1.73
CA GLU A 134 17.90 18.45 -2.13
C GLU A 134 17.74 16.93 -2.24
N ILE A 135 18.69 16.25 -2.89
CA ILE A 135 18.68 14.79 -2.99
C ILE A 135 18.75 14.13 -1.62
N ASP A 136 19.61 14.61 -0.71
CA ASP A 136 19.68 14.08 0.66
C ASP A 136 18.36 14.24 1.43
N LYS A 137 17.66 15.37 1.26
CA LYS A 137 16.32 15.55 1.83
C LYS A 137 15.34 14.53 1.25
N THR A 138 15.33 14.36 -0.06
CA THR A 138 14.50 13.37 -0.76
C THR A 138 14.77 11.95 -0.25
N LEU A 139 16.03 11.57 -0.09
CA LEU A 139 16.41 10.25 0.41
C LEU A 139 15.95 10.02 1.85
N ASN A 140 16.02 11.04 2.71
CA ASN A 140 15.49 10.95 4.07
C ASN A 140 13.96 10.80 4.11
N MET A 141 13.23 11.46 3.20
CA MET A 141 11.78 11.26 3.06
C MET A 141 11.46 9.83 2.64
N ILE A 142 12.14 9.32 1.61
CA ILE A 142 11.97 7.94 1.12
C ILE A 142 12.29 6.93 2.23
N LYS A 143 13.37 7.15 3.00
CA LYS A 143 13.73 6.31 4.16
C LYS A 143 12.63 6.27 5.22
N THR A 144 11.91 7.37 5.41
CA THR A 144 10.80 7.45 6.37
C THR A 144 9.57 6.69 5.86
N ILE A 145 9.32 6.70 4.54
CA ILE A 145 8.21 5.97 3.91
C ILE A 145 8.39 4.45 4.01
N PHE A 146 9.65 3.97 3.96
CA PHE A 146 10.01 2.55 4.03
C PHE A 146 10.80 2.22 5.31
N ASN A 147 10.43 2.84 6.43
CA ASN A 147 11.09 2.71 7.73
C ASN A 147 11.28 1.26 8.21
N ASP A 148 10.39 0.35 7.79
CA ASP A 148 10.40 -1.05 8.21
C ASP A 148 11.12 -1.97 7.21
N ASN A 149 11.58 -1.47 6.06
CA ASN A 149 12.32 -2.25 5.06
C ASN A 149 13.83 -2.06 5.18
N THR A 150 14.48 -3.01 5.86
CA THR A 150 15.92 -2.94 6.18
C THR A 150 16.84 -2.95 4.94
N GLU A 151 16.48 -3.70 3.90
CA GLU A 151 17.28 -3.81 2.68
C GLU A 151 17.27 -2.50 1.88
N PHE A 152 16.09 -1.91 1.72
CA PHE A 152 15.93 -0.63 1.03
C PHE A 152 16.59 0.53 1.81
N ILE A 153 16.50 0.52 3.14
CA ILE A 153 17.22 1.46 4.00
C ILE A 153 18.73 1.35 3.81
N ALA A 154 19.28 0.14 3.69
CA ALA A 154 20.71 -0.06 3.46
C ALA A 154 21.17 0.52 2.10
N ILE A 155 20.34 0.38 1.05
CA ILE A 155 20.59 1.03 -0.25
C ILE A 155 20.66 2.55 -0.07
N ILE A 156 19.66 3.17 0.57
CA ILE A 156 19.64 4.62 0.77
C ILE A 156 20.87 5.09 1.57
N GLN A 157 21.21 4.42 2.67
CA GLN A 157 22.37 4.77 3.50
C GLN A 157 23.69 4.72 2.74
N LYS A 158 23.87 3.70 1.87
CA LYS A 158 25.05 3.58 1.02
C LYS A 158 25.21 4.81 0.12
N TYR A 159 24.12 5.28 -0.49
CA TYR A 159 24.16 6.44 -1.38
C TYR A 159 24.29 7.76 -0.63
N SER A 160 23.63 7.95 0.52
CA SER A 160 23.86 9.13 1.37
C SER A 160 25.33 9.28 1.75
N LYS A 161 26.00 8.18 2.14
CA LYS A 161 27.44 8.21 2.43
C LYS A 161 28.29 8.57 1.21
N MET A 162 27.90 8.13 0.01
CA MET A 162 28.58 8.52 -1.23
C MET A 162 28.38 10.01 -1.54
N LEU A 163 27.18 10.55 -1.33
CA LEU A 163 26.89 11.97 -1.51
C LEU A 163 27.69 12.85 -0.53
N ASP A 164 27.84 12.42 0.73
CA ASP A 164 28.68 13.10 1.72
C ASP A 164 30.16 13.17 1.30
N ASN A 165 30.68 12.10 0.68
CA ASN A 165 32.05 12.07 0.14
C ASN A 165 32.22 13.06 -1.02
N ILE A 166 31.23 13.15 -1.92
CA ILE A 166 31.25 14.12 -3.02
C ILE A 166 31.17 15.56 -2.47
N LYS A 167 30.29 15.78 -1.48
CA LYS A 167 30.11 17.07 -0.81
C LYS A 167 31.38 17.58 -0.14
N SER A 168 32.11 16.71 0.56
CA SER A 168 33.40 17.06 1.17
C SER A 168 34.49 17.37 0.13
N SER A 169 34.50 16.65 -0.99
CA SER A 169 35.42 16.87 -2.12
C SER A 169 35.15 18.19 -2.84
N ILE A 170 33.88 18.55 -3.05
CA ILE A 170 33.46 19.86 -3.59
C ILE A 170 33.89 21.00 -2.65
N ASN A 171 33.81 20.78 -1.34
CA ASN A 171 34.18 21.79 -0.36
C ASN A 171 35.67 22.17 -0.39
N SER A 172 36.54 21.24 -0.77
CA SER A 172 37.99 21.44 -0.83
C SER A 172 38.51 21.85 -2.21
N SER A 173 37.69 21.77 -3.27
CA SER A 173 38.13 22.11 -4.64
C SER A 173 38.21 23.61 -4.92
N ASN A 174 39.26 24.00 -5.66
CA ASN A 174 39.51 25.36 -6.13
C ASN A 174 39.58 25.46 -7.67
N SER A 175 39.16 24.40 -8.39
CA SER A 175 39.31 24.27 -9.84
C SER A 175 37.96 24.01 -10.51
N ILE A 176 37.67 24.75 -11.58
CA ILE A 176 36.44 24.58 -12.37
C ILE A 176 36.37 23.20 -13.04
N ASN A 177 37.52 22.63 -13.41
CA ASN A 177 37.61 21.32 -14.05
C ASN A 177 37.30 20.19 -13.05
N GLU A 178 37.81 20.32 -11.81
CA GLU A 178 37.50 19.38 -10.73
C GLU A 178 36.02 19.43 -10.35
N LEU A 179 35.45 20.63 -10.18
CA LEU A 179 34.01 20.79 -9.94
C LEU A 179 33.15 20.17 -11.04
N SER A 180 33.58 20.30 -12.30
CA SER A 180 32.89 19.68 -13.44
C SER A 180 32.99 18.14 -13.43
N ASN A 181 34.07 17.57 -12.90
CA ASN A 181 34.19 16.12 -12.72
C ASN A 181 33.31 15.62 -11.58
N PHE A 182 33.27 16.34 -10.44
CA PHE A 182 32.38 15.99 -9.33
C PHE A 182 30.90 16.10 -9.72
N GLU A 183 30.52 17.09 -10.53
CA GLU A 183 29.16 17.21 -11.08
C GLU A 183 28.79 16.00 -11.96
N LYS A 184 29.71 15.53 -12.82
CA LYS A 184 29.51 14.32 -13.62
C LYS A 184 29.38 13.07 -12.75
N GLU A 185 30.23 12.93 -11.74
CA GLU A 185 30.18 11.81 -10.80
C GLU A 185 28.85 11.81 -10.02
N PHE A 186 28.46 12.97 -9.48
CA PHE A 186 27.18 13.15 -8.78
C PHE A 186 25.99 12.74 -9.67
N ASN A 187 25.92 13.26 -10.90
CA ASN A 187 24.85 12.94 -11.83
C ASN A 187 24.81 11.44 -12.19
N ALA A 188 25.97 10.80 -12.38
CA ALA A 188 26.03 9.37 -12.61
C ALA A 188 25.52 8.56 -11.40
N ARG A 189 25.88 8.95 -10.17
CA ARG A 189 25.40 8.30 -8.94
C ARG A 189 23.92 8.52 -8.69
N LYS A 190 23.41 9.72 -8.97
CA LYS A 190 21.99 10.05 -8.91
C LYS A 190 21.18 9.13 -9.84
N LEU A 191 21.62 8.99 -11.10
CA LEU A 191 20.97 8.09 -12.06
C LEU A 191 21.02 6.62 -11.64
N GLU A 192 22.14 6.17 -11.06
CA GLU A 192 22.26 4.80 -10.53
C GLU A 192 21.27 4.56 -9.37
N LEU A 193 21.12 5.54 -8.46
CA LEU A 193 20.19 5.47 -7.35
C LEU A 193 18.73 5.50 -7.80
N GLU A 194 18.38 6.39 -8.73
CA GLU A 194 17.05 6.44 -9.35
C GLU A 194 16.68 5.09 -9.96
N ARG A 195 17.59 4.44 -10.69
CA ARG A 195 17.35 3.09 -11.24
C ARG A 195 17.06 2.06 -10.16
N ARG A 196 17.89 1.99 -9.11
CA ARG A 196 17.67 1.05 -7.99
C ARG A 196 16.34 1.26 -7.28
N ILE A 197 15.92 2.52 -7.11
CA ILE A 197 14.62 2.83 -6.51
C ILE A 197 13.48 2.36 -7.42
N ASN A 198 13.60 2.58 -8.73
CA ASN A 198 12.59 2.11 -9.69
C ASN A 198 12.51 0.58 -9.72
N ASP A 199 13.65 -0.12 -9.76
CA ASP A 199 13.70 -1.58 -9.76
C ASP A 199 13.01 -2.14 -8.50
N TYR A 200 13.34 -1.60 -7.32
CA TYR A 200 12.71 -1.98 -6.06
C TYR A 200 11.20 -1.71 -6.05
N LEU A 201 10.75 -0.53 -6.51
CA LEU A 201 9.32 -0.20 -6.56
C LEU A 201 8.57 -1.09 -7.55
N PHE A 202 9.19 -1.45 -8.67
CA PHE A 202 8.62 -2.37 -9.63
C PHE A 202 8.44 -3.77 -9.02
N GLU A 203 9.46 -4.30 -8.35
CA GLU A 203 9.39 -5.59 -7.64
C GLU A 203 8.29 -5.57 -6.57
N LEU A 204 8.26 -4.54 -5.72
CA LEU A 204 7.25 -4.36 -4.69
C LEU A 204 5.83 -4.32 -5.26
N ILE A 205 5.60 -3.56 -6.34
CA ILE A 205 4.28 -3.46 -6.99
C ILE A 205 3.90 -4.79 -7.65
N SER A 206 4.85 -5.46 -8.30
CA SER A 206 4.61 -6.75 -8.97
C SER A 206 4.22 -7.81 -7.95
N GLU A 207 5.00 -7.96 -6.88
CA GLU A 207 4.74 -8.91 -5.80
C GLU A 207 3.41 -8.62 -5.10
N TYR A 208 3.15 -7.35 -4.77
CA TYR A 208 1.85 -6.92 -4.25
C TYR A 208 0.71 -7.34 -5.18
N ASN A 209 0.79 -7.00 -6.48
CA ASN A 209 -0.27 -7.30 -7.43
C ASN A 209 -0.51 -8.81 -7.61
N ASP A 210 0.55 -9.62 -7.60
CA ASP A 210 0.45 -11.08 -7.67
C ASP A 210 -0.30 -11.66 -6.47
N ILE A 211 -0.03 -11.14 -5.26
CA ILE A 211 -0.72 -11.55 -4.04
C ILE A 211 -2.17 -11.10 -4.05
N ILE A 212 -2.44 -9.86 -4.50
CA ILE A 212 -3.80 -9.34 -4.65
C ILE A 212 -4.65 -10.23 -5.56
N GLU A 213 -4.09 -10.73 -6.66
CA GLU A 213 -4.81 -11.64 -7.55
C GLU A 213 -5.13 -12.98 -6.91
N LYS A 214 -4.23 -13.51 -6.08
CA LYS A 214 -4.51 -14.71 -5.28
C LYS A 214 -5.62 -14.43 -4.27
N ILE A 215 -5.58 -13.30 -3.58
CA ILE A 215 -6.58 -12.92 -2.58
C ILE A 215 -7.98 -12.72 -3.21
N LYS A 216 -8.06 -12.14 -4.41
CA LYS A 216 -9.32 -11.98 -5.16
C LYS A 216 -10.04 -13.30 -5.49
N LYS A 217 -9.31 -14.42 -5.55
CA LYS A 217 -9.91 -15.75 -5.76
C LYS A 217 -10.83 -16.14 -4.61
N TYR A 218 -10.54 -15.69 -3.39
CA TYR A 218 -11.40 -15.90 -2.22
C TYR A 218 -12.64 -14.99 -2.17
N GLY A 219 -12.73 -14.00 -3.07
CA GLY A 219 -13.88 -13.08 -3.14
C GLY A 219 -13.69 -11.75 -2.42
N ILE A 220 -12.48 -11.45 -1.97
CA ILE A 220 -12.14 -10.16 -1.38
C ILE A 220 -11.83 -9.18 -2.52
N ILE A 221 -12.54 -8.05 -2.57
CA ILE A 221 -12.41 -7.05 -3.63
C ILE A 221 -11.27 -6.10 -3.27
N LEU A 222 -10.19 -6.14 -4.06
CA LEU A 222 -9.00 -5.32 -3.84
C LEU A 222 -8.53 -4.70 -5.15
N GLU A 223 -7.87 -3.56 -5.07
CA GLU A 223 -7.34 -2.85 -6.24
C GLU A 223 -5.87 -3.19 -6.47
N ARG A 224 -5.51 -3.35 -7.75
CA ARG A 224 -4.10 -3.42 -8.16
C ARG A 224 -3.51 -2.02 -8.14
N ILE A 225 -2.20 -1.94 -7.94
CA ILE A 225 -1.44 -0.71 -8.11
C ILE A 225 -0.84 -0.72 -9.52
N GLU A 226 -1.10 0.32 -10.29
CA GLU A 226 -0.46 0.51 -11.59
C GLU A 226 1.02 0.81 -11.41
N THR A 227 1.87 0.14 -12.19
CA THR A 227 3.29 0.48 -12.29
C THR A 227 3.42 1.88 -12.91
N PRO A 228 4.23 2.78 -12.33
CA PRO A 228 4.46 4.10 -12.90
C PRO A 228 4.91 4.02 -14.36
N ASN A 229 4.24 4.77 -15.25
CA ASN A 229 4.58 4.81 -16.68
C ASN A 229 5.92 5.53 -16.95
N GLU A 230 6.36 6.36 -16.02
CA GLU A 230 7.60 7.12 -16.09
C GLU A 230 8.53 6.71 -14.94
N LEU A 231 9.83 6.70 -15.23
CA LEU A 231 10.86 6.47 -14.22
C LEU A 231 10.78 7.53 -13.13
N ILE A 232 10.63 7.07 -11.89
CA ILE A 232 10.65 7.88 -10.69
C ILE A 232 12.03 8.52 -10.55
N ARG A 233 12.05 9.85 -10.45
CA ARG A 233 13.27 10.63 -10.22
C ARG A 233 13.34 11.06 -8.76
N LEU A 234 14.52 11.47 -8.32
CA LEU A 234 14.73 12.01 -6.97
C LEU A 234 14.30 13.49 -6.94
N ASN A 235 13.01 13.74 -7.10
CA ASN A 235 12.38 15.05 -6.98
C ASN A 235 11.14 14.96 -6.07
N GLU A 236 10.64 16.10 -5.60
CA GLU A 236 9.52 16.14 -4.65
C GLU A 236 8.23 15.51 -5.19
N SER A 237 7.89 15.76 -6.46
CA SER A 237 6.67 15.22 -7.08
C SER A 237 6.66 13.69 -7.19
N ASP A 238 7.80 13.09 -7.49
CA ASP A 238 7.90 11.64 -7.64
C ASP A 238 7.97 10.93 -6.28
N ILE A 239 8.49 11.57 -5.23
CA ILE A 239 8.38 11.07 -3.85
C ILE A 239 6.92 10.99 -3.41
N GLN A 240 6.08 11.98 -3.78
CA GLN A 240 4.65 11.91 -3.48
C GLN A 240 4.01 10.68 -4.14
N LYS A 241 4.43 10.30 -5.35
CA LYS A 241 3.98 9.05 -5.99
C LYS A 241 4.41 7.82 -5.18
N ILE A 242 5.66 7.77 -4.71
CA ILE A 242 6.16 6.71 -3.82
C ILE A 242 5.31 6.60 -2.55
N GLN A 243 5.01 7.74 -1.93
CA GLN A 243 4.18 7.81 -0.72
C GLN A 243 2.75 7.33 -0.97
N LEU A 244 2.17 7.68 -2.12
CA LEU A 244 0.86 7.19 -2.54
C LEU A 244 0.86 5.67 -2.74
N ILE A 245 1.92 5.10 -3.33
CA ILE A 245 2.06 3.65 -3.47
C ILE A 245 2.11 2.98 -2.09
N SER A 246 3.01 3.43 -1.22
CA SER A 246 3.15 2.88 0.14
C SER A 246 1.84 2.98 0.96
N SER A 247 1.16 4.14 0.90
CA SER A 247 -0.11 4.32 1.61
C SER A 247 -1.24 3.44 1.07
N LYS A 248 -1.32 3.20 -0.25
CA LYS A 248 -2.28 2.26 -0.85
C LYS A 248 -2.02 0.82 -0.39
N ILE A 249 -0.77 0.39 -0.34
CA ILE A 249 -0.40 -0.94 0.17
C ILE A 249 -0.85 -1.08 1.63
N SER A 250 -0.49 -0.12 2.48
CA SER A 250 -0.86 -0.12 3.91
C SER A 250 -2.37 -0.09 4.14
N ALA A 251 -3.11 0.72 3.39
CA ALA A 251 -4.58 0.75 3.45
C ALA A 251 -5.19 -0.61 3.07
N THR A 252 -4.62 -1.26 2.06
CA THR A 252 -5.05 -2.57 1.59
C THR A 252 -4.78 -3.66 2.62
N ILE A 253 -3.59 -3.69 3.23
CA ILE A 253 -3.25 -4.63 4.32
C ILE A 253 -4.24 -4.47 5.48
N ASN A 254 -4.57 -3.23 5.87
CA ASN A 254 -5.55 -2.95 6.90
C ASN A 254 -6.96 -3.44 6.55
N HIS A 255 -7.38 -3.30 5.29
CA HIS A 255 -8.66 -3.81 4.82
C HIS A 255 -8.71 -5.35 4.87
N ILE A 256 -7.64 -6.01 4.45
CA ILE A 256 -7.51 -7.48 4.53
C ILE A 256 -7.55 -7.93 5.99
N TYR A 257 -6.82 -7.26 6.89
CA TYR A 257 -6.83 -7.57 8.32
C TYR A 257 -8.25 -7.49 8.93
N ARG A 258 -9.00 -6.43 8.62
CA ARG A 258 -10.40 -6.31 9.07
C ARG A 258 -11.27 -7.44 8.52
N THR A 259 -11.08 -7.80 7.26
CA THR A 259 -11.82 -8.89 6.61
C THR A 259 -11.50 -10.24 7.26
N LEU A 260 -10.23 -10.53 7.52
CA LEU A 260 -9.79 -11.74 8.22
C LEU A 260 -10.35 -11.84 9.64
N ASN A 261 -10.35 -10.74 10.39
CA ASN A 261 -10.97 -10.70 11.72
C ASN A 261 -12.47 -10.99 11.65
N ASN A 262 -13.18 -10.45 10.66
CA ASN A 262 -14.60 -10.74 10.46
C ASN A 262 -14.81 -12.22 10.13
N ILE A 263 -14.00 -12.80 9.22
CA ILE A 263 -14.03 -14.23 8.90
C ILE A 263 -13.77 -15.08 10.14
N SER A 264 -12.74 -14.76 10.94
CA SER A 264 -12.42 -15.46 12.19
C SER A 264 -13.58 -15.40 13.19
N ASN A 265 -14.19 -14.23 13.36
CA ASN A 265 -15.36 -14.07 14.24
C ASN A 265 -16.56 -14.87 13.74
N SER A 266 -16.79 -14.90 12.42
CA SER A 266 -17.83 -15.73 11.81
C SER A 266 -17.58 -17.21 12.03
N LEU A 267 -16.35 -17.69 11.82
CA LEU A 267 -15.95 -19.09 12.08
C LEU A 267 -16.10 -19.46 13.56
N LYS A 268 -15.73 -18.58 14.47
CA LYS A 268 -15.89 -18.77 15.91
C LYS A 268 -17.36 -18.89 16.29
N SER A 269 -18.22 -18.00 15.80
CA SER A 269 -19.67 -18.03 16.07
C SER A 269 -20.33 -19.29 15.50
N MET A 270 -20.01 -19.65 14.25
CA MET A 270 -20.62 -20.79 13.57
C MET A 270 -20.09 -22.14 14.05
N LEU A 271 -18.77 -22.31 14.06
CA LEU A 271 -18.08 -23.59 14.25
C LEU A 271 -17.31 -23.70 15.57
N GLY A 272 -17.07 -22.60 16.28
CA GLY A 272 -16.24 -22.57 17.49
C GLY A 272 -14.73 -22.48 17.22
N ILE A 273 -14.34 -22.24 15.97
CA ILE A 273 -12.92 -22.12 15.57
C ILE A 273 -12.45 -20.69 15.82
N ASP A 274 -11.54 -20.49 16.77
CA ASP A 274 -10.99 -19.18 17.11
C ASP A 274 -9.58 -18.99 16.52
N LEU A 275 -9.48 -18.15 15.50
CA LEU A 275 -8.20 -17.80 14.85
C LEU A 275 -7.65 -16.45 15.36
N SER A 276 -8.32 -15.77 16.28
CA SER A 276 -8.02 -14.37 16.66
C SER A 276 -6.65 -14.17 17.29
N LYS A 277 -6.10 -15.19 17.96
CA LYS A 277 -4.77 -15.12 18.59
C LYS A 277 -3.62 -15.18 17.59
N GLU A 278 -3.88 -15.68 16.39
CA GLU A 278 -2.85 -15.89 15.38
C GLU A 278 -2.72 -14.68 14.45
N ILE A 279 -3.79 -13.93 14.21
CA ILE A 279 -3.81 -12.81 13.24
C ILE A 279 -2.95 -11.63 13.74
N LYS A 280 -1.65 -11.67 13.46
CA LYS A 280 -0.74 -10.52 13.48
C LYS A 280 -0.30 -10.25 12.05
N LEU A 281 -0.94 -9.28 11.42
CA LEU A 281 -0.62 -8.87 10.06
C LEU A 281 0.40 -7.75 10.07
N ILE A 282 1.64 -8.12 9.71
CA ILE A 282 2.75 -7.18 9.50
C ILE A 282 2.96 -6.94 8.00
N ASP A 283 2.59 -7.92 7.16
CA ASP A 283 2.85 -7.92 5.72
C ASP A 283 1.75 -8.68 4.94
N ILE A 284 1.57 -8.36 3.66
CA ILE A 284 0.57 -8.92 2.76
C ILE A 284 0.78 -10.42 2.45
N HIS A 285 2.01 -10.92 2.50
CA HIS A 285 2.31 -12.35 2.35
C HIS A 285 1.65 -13.20 3.43
N ILE A 286 1.81 -12.76 4.68
CA ILE A 286 1.20 -13.40 5.85
C ILE A 286 -0.33 -13.42 5.73
N ALA A 287 -0.91 -12.42 5.04
CA ALA A 287 -2.36 -12.33 4.84
C ALA A 287 -2.89 -13.47 3.98
N LEU A 288 -2.14 -13.86 2.95
CA LEU A 288 -2.52 -14.97 2.08
C LEU A 288 -2.49 -16.30 2.84
N ASP A 289 -1.49 -16.52 3.70
CA ASP A 289 -1.39 -17.73 4.52
C ASP A 289 -2.57 -17.84 5.50
N TYR A 290 -2.95 -16.74 6.16
CA TYR A 290 -4.14 -16.73 7.02
C TYR A 290 -5.43 -16.99 6.25
N LEU A 291 -5.57 -16.44 5.04
CA LEU A 291 -6.74 -16.72 4.20
C LEU A 291 -6.80 -18.21 3.82
N ASN A 292 -5.67 -18.84 3.52
CA ASN A 292 -5.61 -20.28 3.23
C ASN A 292 -6.08 -21.14 4.42
N ILE A 293 -5.70 -20.76 5.64
CA ILE A 293 -6.11 -21.47 6.86
C ILE A 293 -7.59 -21.24 7.14
N ALA A 294 -8.01 -19.97 7.20
CA ALA A 294 -9.38 -19.59 7.55
C ALA A 294 -10.40 -20.09 6.51
N LEU A 295 -10.05 -20.01 5.22
CA LEU A 295 -10.89 -20.39 4.09
C LEU A 295 -10.48 -21.74 3.50
N SER A 296 -9.94 -22.65 4.32
CA SER A 296 -9.63 -24.02 3.93
C SER A 296 -10.89 -24.76 3.47
N GLU A 297 -10.72 -25.76 2.61
CA GLU A 297 -11.83 -26.58 2.12
C GLU A 297 -12.62 -27.23 3.26
N ASP A 298 -11.95 -27.66 4.33
CA ASP A 298 -12.56 -28.28 5.50
C ASP A 298 -13.47 -27.31 6.26
N ASN A 299 -13.01 -26.06 6.48
CA ASN A 299 -13.82 -25.03 7.12
C ASN A 299 -15.05 -24.68 6.27
N ILE A 300 -14.85 -24.49 4.96
CA ILE A 300 -15.94 -24.19 4.02
C ILE A 300 -16.96 -25.33 4.02
N LYS A 301 -16.51 -26.59 3.94
CA LYS A 301 -17.37 -27.77 3.95
C LYS A 301 -18.14 -27.89 5.27
N SER A 302 -17.51 -27.60 6.40
CA SER A 302 -18.16 -27.60 7.71
C SER A 302 -19.26 -26.53 7.80
N CYS A 303 -19.00 -25.31 7.29
CA CYS A 303 -20.03 -24.28 7.17
C CYS A 303 -21.17 -24.69 6.23
N LYS A 304 -20.87 -25.32 5.08
CA LYS A 304 -21.89 -25.83 4.14
C LYS A 304 -22.77 -26.89 4.79
N ASN A 305 -22.19 -27.87 5.49
CA ASN A 305 -22.94 -28.88 6.22
C ASN A 305 -23.90 -28.26 7.24
N CYS A 306 -23.47 -27.19 7.91
CA CYS A 306 -24.29 -26.46 8.87
C CYS A 306 -25.45 -25.70 8.21
N ILE A 307 -25.22 -25.08 7.05
CA ILE A 307 -26.28 -24.50 6.21
C ILE A 307 -27.26 -25.58 5.76
N ASP A 308 -26.79 -26.77 5.37
CA ASP A 308 -27.65 -27.89 4.98
C ASP A 308 -28.49 -28.42 6.15
N MET A 309 -27.94 -28.45 7.37
CA MET A 309 -28.70 -28.77 8.57
C MET A 309 -29.82 -27.76 8.82
N LEU A 310 -29.53 -26.46 8.68
CA LEU A 310 -30.55 -25.40 8.77
C LEU A 310 -31.61 -25.54 7.67
N LEU A 311 -31.20 -25.82 6.43
CA LEU A 311 -32.11 -26.02 5.31
C LEU A 311 -33.10 -27.15 5.60
N LYS A 312 -32.59 -28.30 6.04
CA LYS A 312 -33.40 -29.46 6.41
C LYS A 312 -34.35 -29.14 7.57
N SER A 313 -33.88 -28.46 8.61
CA SER A 313 -34.74 -28.10 9.74
C SER A 313 -35.86 -27.15 9.34
N LEU A 314 -35.57 -26.13 8.53
CA LEU A 314 -36.57 -25.18 8.04
C LEU A 314 -37.60 -25.85 7.12
N GLN A 315 -37.16 -26.71 6.20
CA GLN A 315 -38.04 -27.47 5.31
C GLN A 315 -38.96 -28.40 6.11
N TYR A 316 -38.39 -29.12 7.07
CA TYR A 316 -39.12 -30.00 7.95
C TYR A 316 -40.20 -29.22 8.71
N MET A 317 -39.83 -28.15 9.40
CA MET A 317 -40.76 -27.32 10.17
C MET A 317 -41.83 -26.65 9.29
N ASN A 318 -41.53 -26.35 8.02
CA ASN A 318 -42.51 -25.81 7.06
C ASN A 318 -43.54 -26.85 6.58
N SER A 319 -43.15 -28.13 6.50
CA SER A 319 -44.05 -29.20 6.05
C SER A 319 -45.20 -29.48 7.04
N ILE A 320 -45.06 -29.00 8.28
CA ILE A 320 -45.97 -29.24 9.39
C ILE A 320 -46.90 -28.03 9.63
N GLU A 321 -47.35 -27.38 8.56
CA GLU A 321 -48.35 -26.28 8.53
C GLU A 321 -48.00 -24.94 9.21
N TYR A 322 -46.83 -24.77 9.84
CA TYR A 322 -46.33 -23.45 10.31
C TYR A 322 -45.52 -22.71 9.23
N GLN A 323 -46.12 -22.48 8.06
CA GLN A 323 -45.49 -21.66 7.03
C GLN A 323 -45.28 -20.24 7.53
N SER A 324 -44.02 -19.85 7.73
CA SER A 324 -43.65 -18.47 8.05
C SER A 324 -43.09 -17.79 6.80
N PRO A 325 -43.57 -16.60 6.40
CA PRO A 325 -42.97 -15.81 5.33
C PRO A 325 -41.45 -15.62 5.53
N SER A 326 -41.03 -15.40 6.77
CA SER A 326 -39.61 -15.28 7.14
C SER A 326 -38.80 -16.55 6.84
N SER A 327 -39.39 -17.74 6.99
CA SER A 327 -38.71 -18.99 6.64
C SER A 327 -38.52 -19.13 5.13
N GLN A 328 -39.50 -18.70 4.33
CA GLN A 328 -39.37 -18.73 2.86
C GLN A 328 -38.32 -17.75 2.36
N GLU A 329 -38.17 -16.58 3.00
CA GLU A 329 -37.11 -15.63 2.69
C GLU A 329 -35.73 -16.20 2.99
N ILE A 330 -35.53 -16.79 4.18
CA ILE A 330 -34.25 -17.43 4.53
C ILE A 330 -33.91 -18.57 3.56
N LEU A 331 -34.89 -19.41 3.18
CA LEU A 331 -34.67 -20.48 2.21
C LEU A 331 -34.16 -19.95 0.86
N LYS A 332 -34.69 -18.82 0.37
CA LYS A 332 -34.19 -18.17 -0.85
C LYS A 332 -32.77 -17.66 -0.68
N VAL A 333 -32.41 -17.13 0.49
CA VAL A 333 -31.05 -16.65 0.77
C VAL A 333 -30.08 -17.83 0.84
N ILE A 334 -30.43 -18.93 1.51
CA ILE A 334 -29.62 -20.16 1.60
C ILE A 334 -29.21 -20.65 0.20
N ILE A 335 -30.16 -20.70 -0.74
CA ILE A 335 -29.89 -21.12 -2.12
C ILE A 335 -28.87 -20.18 -2.79
N LYS A 336 -29.05 -18.86 -2.63
CA LYS A 336 -28.19 -17.85 -3.27
C LYS A 336 -26.76 -17.83 -2.73
N ILE A 337 -26.56 -18.08 -1.43
CA ILE A 337 -25.22 -18.01 -0.84
C ILE A 337 -24.32 -19.18 -1.25
N SER A 338 -24.89 -20.30 -1.71
CA SER A 338 -24.13 -21.51 -2.04
C SER A 338 -23.15 -21.33 -3.21
N ASP A 339 -23.43 -20.38 -4.10
CA ASP A 339 -22.62 -20.03 -5.27
C ASP A 339 -21.59 -18.90 -4.98
N GLU A 340 -21.57 -18.36 -3.77
CA GLU A 340 -20.67 -17.27 -3.41
C GLU A 340 -19.22 -17.75 -3.24
N LYS A 341 -18.28 -16.83 -3.47
CA LYS A 341 -16.86 -17.10 -3.22
C LYS A 341 -16.59 -17.31 -1.71
N PRO A 342 -15.53 -18.05 -1.34
CA PRO A 342 -15.29 -18.50 0.04
C PRO A 342 -15.42 -17.46 1.15
N ALA A 343 -14.79 -16.29 1.02
CA ALA A 343 -14.84 -15.24 2.04
C ALA A 343 -16.26 -14.69 2.19
N THR A 344 -16.90 -14.37 1.07
CA THR A 344 -18.27 -13.85 1.02
C THR A 344 -19.28 -14.88 1.53
N PHE A 345 -19.08 -16.16 1.18
CA PHE A 345 -19.88 -17.27 1.68
C PHE A 345 -19.83 -17.34 3.20
N ILE A 346 -18.64 -17.38 3.82
CA ILE A 346 -18.51 -17.48 5.29
C ILE A 346 -19.15 -16.29 6.00
N LEU A 347 -18.93 -15.08 5.49
CA LEU A 347 -19.50 -13.87 6.09
C LEU A 347 -21.03 -13.89 6.04
N LYS A 348 -21.62 -14.22 4.88
CA LYS A 348 -23.08 -14.30 4.72
C LYS A 348 -23.69 -15.52 5.44
N ALA A 349 -22.99 -16.65 5.48
CA ALA A 349 -23.46 -17.86 6.12
C ALA A 349 -23.70 -17.64 7.62
N LYS A 350 -22.84 -16.88 8.29
CA LYS A 350 -23.03 -16.51 9.69
C LYS A 350 -24.39 -15.84 9.93
N ASP A 351 -24.69 -14.79 9.16
CA ASP A 351 -25.93 -14.04 9.33
C ASP A 351 -27.16 -14.90 9.02
N VAL A 352 -27.08 -15.75 7.99
CA VAL A 352 -28.14 -16.68 7.61
C VAL A 352 -28.38 -17.74 8.70
N LEU A 353 -27.30 -18.26 9.29
CA LEU A 353 -27.38 -19.24 10.37
C LEU A 353 -27.95 -18.63 11.66
N GLU A 354 -27.56 -17.41 12.01
CA GLU A 354 -28.10 -16.69 13.17
C GLU A 354 -29.61 -16.47 13.01
N GLN A 355 -30.04 -15.87 11.90
CA GLN A 355 -31.46 -15.64 11.63
C GLN A 355 -32.25 -16.95 11.53
N GLY A 356 -31.70 -17.97 10.88
CA GLY A 356 -32.33 -19.28 10.74
C GLY A 356 -32.48 -20.02 12.06
N LEU A 357 -31.51 -19.88 12.96
CA LEU A 357 -31.58 -20.43 14.30
C LEU A 357 -32.67 -19.73 15.13
N GLU A 358 -32.76 -18.40 15.07
CA GLU A 358 -33.81 -17.64 15.76
C GLU A 358 -35.21 -18.08 15.31
N ILE A 359 -35.43 -18.25 13.99
CA ILE A 359 -36.70 -18.77 13.47
C ILE A 359 -37.02 -20.16 14.04
N ASN A 360 -36.03 -21.05 14.13
CA ASN A 360 -36.24 -22.38 14.69
C ASN A 360 -36.55 -22.34 16.19
N ILE A 361 -35.88 -21.47 16.95
CA ILE A 361 -36.16 -21.24 18.38
C ILE A 361 -37.59 -20.74 18.57
N ASP A 362 -38.01 -19.73 17.81
CA ASP A 362 -39.36 -19.17 17.89
C ASP A 362 -40.44 -20.20 17.57
N ARG A 363 -40.19 -21.05 16.57
CA ARG A 363 -41.09 -22.15 16.25
C ARG A 363 -41.15 -23.18 17.36
N LEU A 364 -40.00 -23.61 17.88
CA LEU A 364 -39.97 -24.54 19.00
C LEU A 364 -40.73 -24.00 20.21
N ASN A 365 -40.61 -22.70 20.51
CA ASN A 365 -41.37 -22.07 21.59
C ASN A 365 -42.90 -22.23 21.39
N LYS A 366 -43.39 -22.01 20.17
CA LYS A 366 -44.81 -22.19 19.84
C LYS A 366 -45.27 -23.64 19.98
N ILE A 367 -44.46 -24.59 19.51
CA ILE A 367 -44.71 -26.03 19.66
C ILE A 367 -44.82 -26.41 21.13
N ILE A 368 -43.87 -25.94 21.96
CA ILE A 368 -43.88 -26.19 23.40
C ILE A 368 -45.12 -25.59 24.06
N GLU A 369 -45.48 -24.35 23.71
CA GLU A 369 -46.65 -23.67 24.27
C GLU A 369 -47.95 -24.42 23.95
N GLU A 370 -48.13 -24.84 22.70
CA GLU A 370 -49.31 -25.59 22.26
C GLU A 370 -49.37 -26.99 22.87
N TYR A 371 -48.24 -27.70 22.91
CA TYR A 371 -48.17 -29.01 23.56
C TYR A 371 -48.51 -28.92 25.05
N ASN A 372 -48.01 -27.89 25.76
CA ASN A 372 -48.34 -27.68 27.16
C ASN A 372 -49.84 -27.39 27.38
N LYS A 373 -50.50 -26.64 26.48
CA LYS A 373 -51.95 -26.45 26.53
C LYS A 373 -52.70 -27.79 26.44
N ILE A 374 -52.26 -28.65 25.52
CA ILE A 374 -52.86 -29.99 25.34
C ILE A 374 -52.62 -30.89 26.55
N VAL A 375 -51.41 -30.91 27.09
CA VAL A 375 -51.08 -31.68 28.30
C VAL A 375 -51.90 -31.21 29.51
N ASN A 376 -52.18 -29.92 29.64
CA ASN A 376 -53.05 -29.41 30.71
C ASN A 376 -54.51 -29.85 30.54
N GLU A 377 -55.01 -29.94 29.31
CA GLU A 377 -56.35 -30.45 29.02
C GLU A 377 -56.45 -31.98 29.16
N VAL A 378 -55.37 -32.70 28.85
CA VAL A 378 -55.28 -34.15 28.91
C VAL A 378 -54.01 -34.54 29.68
N PRO A 379 -54.06 -34.57 31.03
CA PRO A 379 -52.89 -34.81 31.88
C PRO A 379 -52.13 -36.10 31.57
N LEU A 380 -52.82 -37.12 31.04
CA LEU A 380 -52.26 -38.40 30.61
C LEU A 380 -51.12 -38.27 29.59
N LEU A 381 -51.20 -37.28 28.70
CA LEU A 381 -50.20 -37.08 27.66
C LEU A 381 -48.82 -36.68 28.21
N SER A 382 -48.76 -36.18 29.46
CA SER A 382 -47.50 -35.91 30.15
C SER A 382 -46.58 -37.14 30.28
N LYS A 383 -47.17 -38.35 30.34
CA LYS A 383 -46.43 -39.63 30.45
C LYS A 383 -45.90 -40.13 29.10
N TYR A 384 -46.49 -39.68 27.99
CA TYR A 384 -46.18 -40.19 26.65
C TYR A 384 -44.92 -39.56 26.04
N LYS A 385 -44.74 -38.25 26.22
CA LYS A 385 -43.47 -37.56 25.97
C LYS A 385 -43.27 -36.46 26.98
N SER A 386 -42.13 -36.47 27.66
CA SER A 386 -41.87 -35.48 28.70
C SER A 386 -41.69 -34.10 28.07
N THR A 387 -42.43 -33.14 28.61
CA THR A 387 -42.18 -31.71 28.41
C THR A 387 -40.74 -31.34 28.77
N GLU A 388 -40.11 -32.12 29.65
CA GLU A 388 -38.70 -32.02 30.01
C GLU A 388 -37.74 -32.20 28.83
N LEU A 389 -37.98 -33.16 27.92
CA LEU A 389 -37.16 -33.34 26.71
C LEU A 389 -37.24 -32.13 25.77
N LEU A 390 -38.43 -31.57 25.58
CA LEU A 390 -38.62 -30.37 24.75
C LEU A 390 -37.95 -29.15 25.39
N ASN A 391 -38.06 -29.01 26.71
CA ASN A 391 -37.39 -27.95 27.47
C ASN A 391 -35.85 -28.10 27.42
N GLN A 392 -35.33 -29.34 27.45
CA GLN A 392 -33.91 -29.60 27.27
C GLN A 392 -33.43 -29.17 25.88
N ILE A 393 -34.15 -29.53 24.81
CA ILE A 393 -33.85 -29.09 23.43
C ILE A 393 -33.86 -27.55 23.35
N GLN A 394 -34.86 -26.91 23.96
CA GLN A 394 -34.97 -25.45 23.98
C GLN A 394 -33.79 -24.78 24.71
N ASN A 395 -33.39 -25.31 25.87
CA ASN A 395 -32.27 -24.78 26.65
C ASN A 395 -30.95 -24.93 25.88
N GLU A 396 -30.72 -26.10 25.31
CA GLU A 396 -29.59 -26.39 24.44
C GLU A 396 -29.51 -25.45 23.23
N LEU A 397 -30.65 -25.14 22.62
CA LEU A 397 -30.72 -24.19 21.53
C LEU A 397 -30.51 -22.74 21.93
N ARG A 398 -30.67 -22.37 23.20
CA ARG A 398 -30.45 -21.01 23.71
C ARG A 398 -29.07 -20.81 24.33
N ASP A 399 -28.29 -21.87 24.46
CA ASP A 399 -26.95 -21.80 25.02
C ASP A 399 -25.98 -21.07 24.08
N ASN A 400 -25.78 -19.78 24.32
CA ASN A 400 -24.88 -18.93 23.55
C ASN A 400 -23.38 -19.27 23.75
N SER A 401 -23.03 -20.17 24.67
CA SER A 401 -21.66 -20.68 24.78
C SER A 401 -21.32 -21.68 23.67
N LYS A 402 -22.34 -22.28 23.04
CA LYS A 402 -22.18 -23.26 21.96
C LYS A 402 -22.21 -22.59 20.59
N PRO A 403 -21.35 -23.03 19.65
CA PRO A 403 -21.41 -22.56 18.27
C PRO A 403 -22.76 -22.86 17.61
N ILE A 404 -23.17 -22.01 16.67
CA ILE A 404 -24.48 -22.11 15.99
C ILE A 404 -24.67 -23.49 15.38
N CYS A 405 -23.64 -24.06 14.75
CA CYS A 405 -23.75 -25.35 14.09
C CYS A 405 -23.99 -26.50 15.06
N LYS A 406 -23.43 -26.43 16.27
CA LYS A 406 -23.71 -27.41 17.33
C LYS A 406 -25.14 -27.30 17.84
N ARG A 407 -25.67 -26.08 17.93
CA ARG A 407 -27.08 -25.85 18.30
C ARG A 407 -28.02 -26.39 17.21
N LEU A 408 -27.72 -26.16 15.93
CA LEU A 408 -28.52 -26.67 14.81
C LEU A 408 -28.48 -28.21 14.70
N GLU A 409 -27.34 -28.83 15.03
CA GLU A 409 -27.21 -30.29 15.09
C GLU A 409 -28.24 -30.90 16.06
N ILE A 410 -28.53 -30.23 17.19
CA ILE A 410 -29.52 -30.66 18.18
C ILE A 410 -30.95 -30.62 17.61
N ILE A 411 -31.30 -29.60 16.81
CA ILE A 411 -32.58 -29.59 16.10
C ILE A 411 -32.65 -30.75 15.11
N ALA A 412 -31.60 -30.93 14.31
CA ALA A 412 -31.55 -31.96 13.28
C ALA A 412 -31.64 -33.38 13.88
N SER A 413 -31.03 -33.63 15.03
CA SER A 413 -31.15 -34.92 15.75
C SER A 413 -32.48 -35.10 16.46
N SER A 414 -33.20 -34.01 16.75
CA SER A 414 -34.49 -34.04 17.47
C SER A 414 -35.71 -34.07 16.55
N VAL A 415 -35.51 -34.21 15.23
CA VAL A 415 -36.59 -34.15 14.23
C VAL A 415 -37.71 -35.14 14.51
N GLU A 416 -37.40 -36.40 14.86
CA GLU A 416 -38.42 -37.42 15.18
C GLU A 416 -39.22 -37.06 16.43
N ILE A 417 -38.56 -36.49 17.45
CA ILE A 417 -39.23 -36.05 18.68
C ILE A 417 -40.22 -34.93 18.36
N LEU A 418 -39.78 -33.94 17.59
CA LEU A 418 -40.61 -32.83 17.14
C LEU A 418 -41.76 -33.32 16.24
N ALA A 419 -41.53 -34.32 15.39
CA ALA A 419 -42.56 -34.96 14.56
C ALA A 419 -43.73 -35.47 15.39
N ASP A 420 -43.41 -36.26 16.41
CA ASP A 420 -44.43 -36.90 17.23
C ASP A 420 -45.23 -35.88 18.04
N VAL A 421 -44.55 -34.88 18.61
CA VAL A 421 -45.21 -33.80 19.37
C VAL A 421 -46.14 -33.01 18.47
N MET A 422 -45.70 -32.70 17.25
CA MET A 422 -46.53 -32.01 16.27
C MET A 422 -47.74 -32.85 15.82
N ASN A 423 -47.57 -34.16 15.65
CA ASN A 423 -48.70 -35.05 15.35
C ASN A 423 -49.73 -35.04 16.47
N ILE A 424 -49.30 -34.98 17.74
CA ILE A 424 -50.20 -34.82 18.90
C ILE A 424 -50.95 -33.49 18.82
N ILE A 425 -50.25 -32.40 18.49
CA ILE A 425 -50.86 -31.07 18.34
C ILE A 425 -51.92 -31.07 17.23
N LYS A 426 -51.59 -31.65 16.07
CA LYS A 426 -52.47 -31.71 14.90
C LYS A 426 -53.72 -32.56 15.13
N ASP A 427 -53.56 -33.73 15.75
CA ASP A 427 -54.66 -34.67 16.01
C ASP A 427 -55.27 -34.52 17.42
N LYS A 428 -55.06 -33.38 18.08
CA LYS A 428 -55.53 -33.10 19.45
C LYS A 428 -56.95 -33.60 19.72
N SER A 429 -57.93 -33.19 18.90
CA SER A 429 -59.34 -33.54 19.10
C SER A 429 -59.56 -35.05 19.02
N LYS A 430 -59.00 -35.71 18.01
CA LYS A 430 -59.13 -37.17 17.83
C LYS A 430 -58.48 -37.93 18.97
N ILE A 431 -57.33 -37.46 19.48
CA ILE A 431 -56.65 -38.08 20.62
C ILE A 431 -57.52 -37.95 21.88
N ILE A 432 -58.11 -36.78 22.12
CA ILE A 432 -59.07 -36.57 23.21
C ILE A 432 -60.26 -37.52 23.07
N ASP A 433 -60.85 -37.61 21.88
CA ASP A 433 -62.00 -38.48 21.60
C ASP A 433 -61.67 -39.95 21.85
N VAL A 434 -60.49 -40.41 21.41
CA VAL A 434 -60.01 -41.79 21.63
C VAL A 434 -59.83 -42.08 23.13
N ILE A 435 -59.19 -41.17 23.87
CA ILE A 435 -58.97 -41.33 25.31
C ILE A 435 -60.32 -41.34 26.05
N ASN A 436 -61.23 -40.44 25.70
CA ASN A 436 -62.57 -40.39 26.30
C ASN A 436 -63.38 -41.65 25.98
N LEU A 437 -63.33 -42.14 24.74
CA LEU A 437 -64.03 -43.37 24.34
C LEU A 437 -63.55 -44.57 25.18
N VAL A 438 -62.23 -44.72 25.35
CA VAL A 438 -61.67 -45.79 26.18
C VAL A 438 -62.07 -45.63 27.65
N ASN A 439 -62.03 -44.40 28.17
CA ASN A 439 -62.35 -44.13 29.58
C ASN A 439 -63.84 -44.31 29.91
N GLU A 440 -64.74 -43.88 29.02
CA GLU A 440 -66.19 -43.99 29.17
C GLU A 440 -66.68 -45.43 29.00
N ASN A 441 -66.00 -46.22 28.15
CA ASN A 441 -66.38 -47.60 27.84
C ASN A 441 -65.45 -48.64 28.48
N TYR A 442 -64.63 -48.24 29.45
CA TYR A 442 -63.59 -49.10 30.04
C TYR A 442 -64.13 -50.44 30.53
N ASP A 443 -65.24 -50.44 31.28
CA ASP A 443 -65.81 -51.68 31.85
C ASP A 443 -66.29 -52.65 30.76
N ILE A 444 -66.85 -52.11 29.67
CA ILE A 444 -67.32 -52.88 28.52
C ILE A 444 -66.13 -53.50 27.79
N ILE A 445 -65.08 -52.71 27.55
CA ILE A 445 -63.84 -53.17 26.91
C ILE A 445 -63.22 -54.27 27.79
N PHE A 446 -63.12 -54.06 29.10
CA PHE A 446 -62.53 -55.01 30.03
C PHE A 446 -63.27 -56.35 30.07
N GLN A 447 -64.60 -56.34 30.20
CA GLN A 447 -65.40 -57.57 30.17
C GLN A 447 -65.23 -58.32 28.85
N LYS A 448 -65.28 -57.60 27.73
CA LYS A 448 -65.16 -58.22 26.42
C LYS A 448 -63.76 -58.81 26.17
N VAL A 449 -62.70 -58.18 26.70
CA VAL A 449 -61.35 -58.77 26.65
C VAL A 449 -61.25 -60.01 27.55
N LEU A 450 -61.94 -60.06 28.70
CA LEU A 450 -61.99 -61.28 29.53
C LEU A 450 -62.72 -62.44 28.84
N GLU A 451 -63.75 -62.14 28.04
CA GLU A 451 -64.52 -63.14 27.28
C GLU A 451 -63.78 -63.62 26.03
N GLU A 452 -63.20 -62.71 25.25
CA GLU A 452 -62.60 -62.99 23.93
C GLU A 452 -61.07 -63.14 23.97
N GLY A 453 -60.43 -62.83 25.10
CA GLY A 453 -58.97 -62.86 25.32
C GLY A 453 -58.24 -61.62 24.78
N CYS A 454 -58.56 -61.19 23.57
CA CYS A 454 -58.04 -59.96 22.94
C CYS A 454 -59.07 -59.36 21.97
N ILE A 455 -59.17 -58.03 21.92
CA ILE A 455 -60.04 -57.31 20.96
C ILE A 455 -59.17 -56.44 20.06
N LYS A 456 -59.41 -56.44 18.74
CA LYS A 456 -58.66 -55.57 17.82
C LYS A 456 -59.08 -54.12 18.02
N ILE A 457 -58.12 -53.20 17.94
CA ILE A 457 -58.36 -51.75 18.07
C ILE A 457 -59.33 -51.25 16.98
N MET A 458 -59.25 -51.81 15.77
CA MET A 458 -60.17 -51.49 14.68
C MET A 458 -61.62 -51.91 14.96
N ASP A 459 -61.85 -52.94 15.77
CA ASP A 459 -63.21 -53.39 16.13
C ASP A 459 -63.91 -52.39 17.07
N LEU A 460 -63.13 -51.49 17.69
CA LEU A 460 -63.62 -50.34 18.45
C LEU A 460 -63.84 -49.09 17.57
N GLY A 461 -63.63 -49.21 16.24
CA GLY A 461 -63.71 -48.09 15.30
C GLY A 461 -62.53 -47.12 15.39
N ILE A 462 -61.45 -47.50 16.07
CA ILE A 462 -60.26 -46.65 16.26
C ILE A 462 -59.17 -47.06 15.27
N SER A 463 -58.51 -46.07 14.66
CA SER A 463 -57.34 -46.33 13.82
C SER A 463 -56.15 -46.80 14.65
N ILE A 464 -55.41 -47.78 14.13
CA ILE A 464 -54.20 -48.35 14.75
C ILE A 464 -53.16 -47.26 15.09
N ASN A 465 -53.13 -46.16 14.31
CA ASN A 465 -52.23 -45.03 14.56
C ASN A 465 -52.42 -44.37 15.94
N TYR A 466 -53.58 -44.58 16.59
CA TYR A 466 -53.91 -44.07 17.92
C TYR A 466 -53.74 -45.11 19.04
N ALA A 467 -53.26 -46.32 18.73
CA ALA A 467 -53.06 -47.42 19.69
C ALA A 467 -52.31 -46.95 20.95
N LYS A 468 -51.20 -46.26 20.76
CA LYS A 468 -50.37 -45.71 21.85
C LYS A 468 -51.14 -44.84 22.86
N TYR A 469 -52.19 -44.13 22.43
CA TYR A 469 -53.00 -43.30 23.32
C TYR A 469 -54.07 -44.11 24.06
N ILE A 470 -54.55 -45.20 23.46
CA ILE A 470 -55.40 -46.20 24.13
C ILE A 470 -54.61 -46.84 25.27
N GLU A 471 -53.36 -47.22 25.03
CA GLU A 471 -52.50 -47.83 26.06
C GLU A 471 -52.34 -46.91 27.27
N LEU A 472 -52.06 -45.62 27.07
CA LEU A 472 -51.99 -44.64 28.16
C LEU A 472 -53.27 -44.54 28.98
N ALA A 473 -54.44 -44.54 28.32
CA ALA A 473 -55.73 -44.48 29.00
C ALA A 473 -55.99 -45.74 29.85
N LEU A 474 -55.60 -46.91 29.33
CA LEU A 474 -55.69 -48.19 30.05
C LEU A 474 -54.73 -48.26 31.25
N GLU A 475 -53.54 -47.68 31.14
CA GLU A 475 -52.56 -47.63 32.24
C GLU A 475 -53.00 -46.74 33.40
N GLU A 476 -53.73 -45.65 33.14
CA GLU A 476 -54.26 -44.78 34.21
C GLU A 476 -55.27 -45.50 35.12
N LYS A 477 -56.04 -46.41 34.52
CA LYS A 477 -57.01 -47.25 35.24
C LYS A 477 -56.35 -48.39 36.03
N ASP A 478 -55.02 -48.43 36.07
CA ASP A 478 -54.21 -49.49 36.68
C ASP A 478 -54.62 -50.89 36.18
N SER A 479 -54.99 -50.94 34.89
CA SER A 479 -55.56 -52.14 34.29
C SER A 479 -54.48 -53.16 33.93
N LYS A 480 -54.83 -54.44 34.04
CA LYS A 480 -54.08 -55.55 33.44
C LYS A 480 -54.18 -55.58 31.91
N LEU A 481 -54.85 -54.61 31.28
CA LEU A 481 -54.96 -54.55 29.83
C LEU A 481 -53.74 -53.88 29.22
N ARG A 482 -53.25 -54.43 28.11
CA ARG A 482 -52.14 -53.87 27.31
C ARG A 482 -52.38 -54.08 25.83
N ILE A 483 -51.68 -53.30 25.01
CA ILE A 483 -51.75 -53.43 23.56
C ILE A 483 -50.69 -54.44 23.08
N ILE A 484 -51.13 -55.45 22.35
CA ILE A 484 -50.26 -56.47 21.72
C ILE A 484 -50.72 -56.63 20.27
N ASN A 485 -49.84 -56.35 19.30
CA ASN A 485 -50.11 -56.48 17.87
C ASN A 485 -51.49 -55.91 17.46
N ASP A 486 -51.69 -54.62 17.68
CA ASP A 486 -52.89 -53.85 17.31
C ASP A 486 -54.20 -54.31 17.99
N SER A 487 -54.08 -55.05 19.10
CA SER A 487 -55.20 -55.57 19.89
C SER A 487 -55.03 -55.26 21.37
N ILE A 488 -56.13 -55.01 22.07
CA ILE A 488 -56.17 -54.86 23.53
C ILE A 488 -56.32 -56.26 24.12
N CYS A 489 -55.36 -56.69 24.93
CA CYS A 489 -55.30 -58.03 25.52
C CYS A 489 -55.18 -57.94 27.04
N TYR A 490 -55.64 -58.98 27.73
CA TYR A 490 -55.42 -59.13 29.17
C TYR A 490 -54.03 -59.72 29.44
N MET A 491 -53.20 -58.98 30.18
CA MET A 491 -51.95 -59.51 30.73
C MET A 491 -52.21 -60.18 32.08
N LYS A 492 -51.88 -61.47 32.15
CA LYS A 492 -52.05 -62.27 33.38
C LYS A 492 -51.14 -61.81 34.51
#